data_AF-A0A9X5X6Q5-F1
#
_entry.id   AF-A0A9X5X6Q5-F1
#
_cell.length_a   1.000
_cell.length_b   1.000
_cell.length_c   1.000
_cell.angle_alpha   90.00
_cell.angle_beta   90.00
_cell.angle_gamma   90.00
#
_symmetry.space_group_name_H-M   'P 1'
#
loop_
_entity.id
_entity.type
_entity.pdbx_description
1 polymer ?
#
loop_
_entity_poly.entity_id
_entity_poly.type
_entity_poly.pdbx_seq_one_letter_code
_entity_poly.pdbx_strand_id
1 'polypeptide(L)'
;LLERPTAGTVTVAGQDLTALAGRGPRAGKELRQARSRIGMVFQHFNLLSSRTVQDNVELPLEILGLSGKERSSKALGLLDLVGLSDKAKVYPAQLSGGQKQRVGIARALAGDPKVLLSDEATSALDPETTRSILQLLRDLNRQLGLTVLLITHEMDVVKTICDSAALMEKGRIVESGTVSELLATPGSELAEALFPVSGEPSGDDRTVIDVTFHGEAATQPVISQLSRTYNIDISILGAAMDTVAGKQVGRMRIELPGRYEENVVPIGFLREQGLQIDIQGQQPVLATDGAK
;
A
#
# COMPACT_ATOMS: atom_id res chain seq x y z
N LEU A 1 -19.54 -16.31 7.96
CA LEU A 1 -18.26 -15.63 7.63
C LEU A 1 -17.19 -16.12 8.62
N LEU A 2 -15.91 -15.76 8.46
CA LEU A 2 -14.90 -16.05 9.50
C LEU A 2 -15.13 -15.05 10.63
N GLU A 3 -14.91 -13.78 10.35
CA GLU A 3 -15.43 -12.66 11.11
C GLU A 3 -16.73 -12.16 10.48
N ARG A 4 -17.79 -11.99 11.29
CA ARG A 4 -19.07 -11.47 10.81
C ARG A 4 -19.19 -10.01 11.21
N PRO A 5 -19.41 -9.08 10.26
CA PRO A 5 -19.64 -7.69 10.62
C PRO A 5 -20.95 -7.57 11.42
N THR A 6 -20.96 -6.74 12.45
CA THR A 6 -22.14 -6.45 13.27
C THR A 6 -23.25 -5.80 12.44
N ALA A 7 -22.87 -4.94 11.48
CA ALA A 7 -23.76 -4.29 10.52
C ALA A 7 -23.03 -4.07 9.18
N GLY A 8 -23.80 -3.87 8.11
CA GLY A 8 -23.28 -3.70 6.75
C GLY A 8 -23.19 -4.99 5.95
N THR A 9 -22.64 -4.89 4.74
CA THR A 9 -22.56 -5.98 3.75
C THR A 9 -21.15 -6.10 3.17
N VAL A 10 -20.72 -7.33 2.91
CA VAL A 10 -19.44 -7.64 2.27
C VAL A 10 -19.70 -8.25 0.89
N THR A 11 -19.39 -7.50 -0.16
CA THR A 11 -19.55 -7.95 -1.55
C THR A 11 -18.20 -8.19 -2.18
N VAL A 12 -17.98 -9.38 -2.75
CA VAL A 12 -16.73 -9.75 -3.43
C VAL A 12 -17.06 -10.36 -4.79
N ALA A 13 -16.42 -9.85 -5.85
CA ALA A 13 -16.64 -10.31 -7.22
C ALA A 13 -18.13 -10.37 -7.64
N GLY A 14 -18.94 -9.41 -7.14
CA GLY A 14 -20.37 -9.31 -7.41
C GLY A 14 -21.27 -10.20 -6.53
N GLN A 15 -20.74 -10.91 -5.55
CA GLN A 15 -21.50 -11.77 -4.63
C GLN A 15 -21.50 -11.23 -3.20
N ASP A 16 -22.68 -11.10 -2.59
CA ASP A 16 -22.83 -10.74 -1.17
C ASP A 16 -22.54 -11.94 -0.26
N LEU A 17 -21.37 -11.93 0.37
CA LEU A 17 -20.91 -13.00 1.26
C LEU A 17 -21.66 -13.01 2.60
N THR A 18 -22.23 -11.87 2.99
CA THR A 18 -23.03 -11.70 4.23
C THR A 18 -24.35 -12.45 4.09
N ALA A 19 -24.99 -12.33 2.93
CA ALA A 19 -26.20 -13.09 2.59
C ALA A 19 -25.89 -14.59 2.51
N LEU A 20 -24.83 -14.99 1.81
CA LEU A 20 -24.44 -16.40 1.63
C LEU A 20 -24.04 -17.10 2.94
N ALA A 21 -23.56 -16.34 3.93
CA ALA A 21 -23.22 -16.89 5.25
C ALA A 21 -24.45 -17.31 6.07
N GLY A 22 -25.62 -16.72 5.80
CA GLY A 22 -26.83 -16.95 6.60
C GLY A 22 -26.63 -16.64 8.09
N ARG A 23 -27.39 -17.32 8.97
CA ARG A 23 -27.30 -17.19 10.44
C ARG A 23 -26.62 -18.39 11.13
N GLY A 24 -26.18 -19.39 10.37
CA GLY A 24 -25.60 -20.62 10.92
C GLY A 24 -24.12 -20.47 11.32
N PRO A 25 -23.61 -21.32 12.23
CA PRO A 25 -22.22 -21.28 12.68
C PRO A 25 -21.23 -21.87 11.65
N ARG A 26 -21.72 -22.57 10.62
CA ARG A 26 -20.89 -23.22 9.60
C ARG A 26 -21.12 -22.58 8.24
N ALA A 27 -20.03 -22.42 7.47
CA ALA A 27 -20.10 -21.98 6.09
C ALA A 27 -20.84 -23.02 5.23
N GLY A 28 -21.95 -22.62 4.60
CA GLY A 28 -22.66 -23.45 3.63
C GLY A 28 -21.84 -23.74 2.37
N LYS A 29 -22.38 -24.57 1.46
CA LYS A 29 -21.69 -24.94 0.21
C LYS A 29 -21.36 -23.72 -0.66
N GLU A 30 -22.30 -22.78 -0.78
CA GLU A 30 -22.14 -21.57 -1.61
C GLU A 30 -21.07 -20.64 -1.04
N LEU A 31 -21.05 -20.39 0.28
CA LEU A 31 -20.01 -19.59 0.91
C LEU A 31 -18.61 -20.23 0.75
N ARG A 32 -18.51 -21.56 0.79
CA ARG A 32 -17.22 -22.25 0.54
C ARG A 32 -16.77 -22.10 -0.91
N GLN A 33 -17.69 -22.18 -1.87
CA GLN A 33 -17.39 -21.93 -3.29
C GLN A 33 -17.01 -20.47 -3.56
N ALA A 34 -17.64 -19.51 -2.88
CA ALA A 34 -17.23 -18.12 -2.96
C ALA A 34 -15.82 -17.92 -2.40
N ARG A 35 -15.51 -18.53 -1.25
CA ARG A 35 -14.18 -18.48 -0.63
C ARG A 35 -13.07 -19.08 -1.49
N SER A 36 -13.35 -20.13 -2.26
CA SER A 36 -12.30 -20.70 -3.13
C SER A 36 -11.86 -19.74 -4.24
N ARG A 37 -12.65 -18.70 -4.53
CA ARG A 37 -12.31 -17.62 -5.48
C ARG A 37 -11.65 -16.42 -4.81
N ILE A 38 -11.32 -16.51 -3.52
CA ILE A 38 -10.64 -15.49 -2.74
C ILE A 38 -9.35 -16.10 -2.20
N GLY A 39 -8.21 -15.63 -2.71
CA GLY A 39 -6.90 -16.01 -2.20
C GLY A 39 -6.59 -15.23 -0.93
N MET A 40 -5.94 -15.86 0.04
CA MET A 40 -5.47 -15.20 1.25
C MET A 40 -4.02 -15.58 1.54
N VAL A 41 -3.21 -14.56 1.76
CA VAL A 41 -1.82 -14.64 2.21
C VAL A 41 -1.78 -14.07 3.63
N PHE A 42 -1.28 -14.87 4.56
CA PHE A 42 -1.28 -14.56 5.99
C PHE A 42 0.07 -13.97 6.43
N GLN A 43 0.05 -13.22 7.53
CA GLN A 43 1.25 -12.70 8.21
C GLN A 43 2.20 -13.83 8.65
N HIS A 44 1.63 -14.88 9.23
CA HIS A 44 2.34 -16.14 9.46
C HIS A 44 2.07 -17.09 8.30
N PHE A 45 3.11 -17.72 7.76
CA PHE A 45 3.04 -18.54 6.53
C PHE A 45 1.90 -19.58 6.50
N ASN A 46 1.45 -20.04 7.68
CA ASN A 46 0.35 -20.99 7.87
C ASN A 46 0.47 -22.23 6.96
N LEU A 47 1.70 -22.67 6.68
CA LEU A 47 1.98 -23.86 5.89
C LEU A 47 1.87 -25.09 6.79
N LEU A 48 1.33 -26.18 6.23
CA LEU A 48 1.26 -27.46 6.92
C LEU A 48 2.65 -28.09 6.92
N SER A 49 3.25 -28.19 8.11
CA SER A 49 4.60 -28.74 8.31
C SER A 49 4.70 -30.23 7.94
N SER A 50 3.60 -30.96 8.01
CA SER A 50 3.48 -32.38 7.66
C SER A 50 3.39 -32.64 6.15
N ARG A 51 3.34 -31.59 5.33
CA ARG A 51 3.17 -31.66 3.88
C ARG A 51 4.34 -31.01 3.16
N THR A 52 4.69 -31.52 1.99
CA THR A 52 5.69 -30.87 1.13
C THR A 52 5.18 -29.53 0.61
N VAL A 53 6.08 -28.75 -0.02
CA VAL A 53 5.74 -27.51 -0.71
C VAL A 53 4.64 -27.74 -1.75
N GLN A 54 4.79 -28.76 -2.59
CA GLN A 54 3.79 -29.13 -3.58
C GLN A 54 2.47 -29.51 -2.91
N ASP A 55 2.49 -30.36 -1.89
CA ASP A 55 1.27 -30.80 -1.19
C ASP A 55 0.52 -29.65 -0.48
N ASN A 56 1.25 -28.59 -0.08
CA ASN A 56 0.65 -27.37 0.47
C ASN A 56 -0.09 -26.59 -0.62
N VAL A 57 0.46 -26.50 -1.83
CA VAL A 57 -0.18 -25.84 -2.98
C VAL A 57 -1.31 -26.68 -3.56
N GLU A 58 -1.23 -28.01 -3.47
CA GLU A 58 -2.29 -28.91 -3.90
C GLU A 58 -3.51 -28.90 -2.97
N LEU A 59 -3.35 -28.57 -1.67
CA LEU A 59 -4.42 -28.63 -0.66
C LEU A 59 -5.73 -27.95 -1.10
N PRO A 60 -5.76 -26.70 -1.58
CA PRO A 60 -7.00 -26.07 -2.06
C PRO A 60 -7.62 -26.81 -3.24
N LEU A 61 -6.81 -27.41 -4.11
CA LEU A 61 -7.26 -28.18 -5.26
C LEU A 61 -7.87 -29.53 -4.85
N GLU A 62 -7.34 -30.14 -3.78
CA GLU A 62 -7.95 -31.35 -3.18
C GLU A 62 -9.35 -31.04 -2.66
N ILE A 63 -9.51 -29.89 -1.99
CA ILE A 63 -10.80 -29.44 -1.45
C ILE A 63 -11.81 -29.15 -2.57
N LEU A 64 -11.33 -28.70 -3.73
CA LEU A 64 -12.13 -28.49 -4.94
C LEU A 64 -12.47 -29.79 -5.67
N GLY A 65 -11.88 -30.93 -5.27
CA GLY A 65 -12.16 -32.25 -5.83
C GLY A 65 -11.47 -32.52 -7.17
N LEU A 66 -10.39 -31.81 -7.51
CA LEU A 66 -9.61 -32.08 -8.72
C LEU A 66 -8.89 -33.44 -8.62
N SER A 67 -8.66 -34.09 -9.76
CA SER A 67 -7.94 -35.37 -9.79
C SER A 67 -6.45 -35.20 -9.47
N GLY A 68 -5.81 -36.25 -8.95
CA GLY A 68 -4.37 -36.22 -8.58
C GLY A 68 -3.46 -35.65 -9.68
N LYS A 69 -3.68 -36.07 -10.93
CA LYS A 69 -2.89 -35.60 -12.08
C LYS A 69 -3.11 -34.11 -12.37
N GLU A 70 -4.35 -33.64 -12.33
CA GLU A 70 -4.66 -32.22 -12.54
C GLU A 70 -4.10 -31.35 -11.42
N ARG A 71 -4.20 -31.80 -10.16
CA ARG A 71 -3.67 -31.10 -9.00
C ARG A 71 -2.16 -30.91 -9.11
N SER A 72 -1.41 -31.99 -9.36
CA SER A 72 0.05 -31.89 -9.49
C SER A 72 0.48 -31.04 -10.68
N SER A 73 -0.19 -31.16 -11.84
CA SER A 73 0.12 -30.32 -13.00
C SER A 73 -0.08 -28.83 -12.68
N LYS A 74 -1.19 -28.49 -12.01
CA LYS A 74 -1.48 -27.10 -11.66
C LYS A 74 -0.58 -26.56 -10.56
N ALA A 75 -0.31 -27.36 -9.53
CA ALA A 75 0.58 -26.98 -8.45
C ALA A 75 2.00 -26.72 -8.96
N LEU A 76 2.53 -27.55 -9.86
CA LEU A 76 3.84 -27.32 -10.47
C LEU A 76 3.88 -26.03 -11.30
N GLY A 77 2.84 -25.73 -12.08
CA GLY A 77 2.76 -24.46 -12.81
C GLY A 77 2.72 -23.23 -11.89
N LEU A 78 2.04 -23.32 -10.75
CA LEU A 78 2.01 -22.25 -9.75
C LEU A 78 3.35 -22.10 -9.03
N LEU A 79 4.04 -23.22 -8.75
CA LEU A 79 5.38 -23.19 -8.17
C LEU A 79 6.40 -22.58 -9.13
N ASP A 80 6.25 -22.82 -10.43
CA ASP A 80 7.08 -22.20 -11.46
C ASP A 80 6.89 -20.69 -11.51
N LEU A 81 5.63 -20.25 -11.49
CA LEU A 81 5.29 -18.85 -11.47
C LEU A 81 5.88 -18.10 -10.26
N VAL A 82 5.95 -18.74 -9.08
CA VAL A 82 6.57 -18.13 -7.89
C VAL A 82 8.09 -18.42 -7.77
N GLY A 83 8.68 -19.10 -8.75
CA GLY A 83 10.12 -19.40 -8.80
C GLY A 83 10.60 -20.46 -7.79
N LEU A 84 9.76 -21.46 -7.49
CA LEU A 84 10.03 -22.54 -6.52
C LEU A 84 9.89 -23.96 -7.11
N SER A 85 9.98 -24.12 -8.43
CA SER A 85 9.88 -25.42 -9.11
C SER A 85 10.85 -26.47 -8.56
N ASP A 86 12.08 -26.08 -8.21
CA ASP A 86 13.12 -26.96 -7.67
C ASP A 86 12.87 -27.38 -6.20
N LYS A 87 11.95 -26.72 -5.50
CA LYS A 87 11.62 -26.97 -4.09
C LYS A 87 10.33 -27.75 -3.88
N ALA A 88 9.68 -28.25 -4.95
CA ALA A 88 8.39 -28.92 -4.87
C ALA A 88 8.29 -30.02 -3.80
N LYS A 89 9.34 -30.85 -3.66
CA LYS A 89 9.37 -32.00 -2.74
C LYS A 89 9.92 -31.70 -1.33
N VAL A 90 10.30 -30.45 -1.08
CA VAL A 90 10.90 -30.01 0.18
C VAL A 90 9.81 -29.76 1.22
N TYR A 91 10.12 -29.88 2.51
CA TYR A 91 9.19 -29.53 3.60
C TYR A 91 9.36 -28.07 4.05
N PRO A 92 8.31 -27.41 4.55
CA PRO A 92 8.37 -26.00 4.99
C PRO A 92 9.50 -25.69 5.98
N ALA A 93 9.91 -26.65 6.83
CA ALA A 93 11.00 -26.48 7.78
C ALA A 93 12.35 -26.16 7.13
N GLN A 94 12.53 -26.52 5.85
CA GLN A 94 13.77 -26.36 5.10
C GLN A 94 13.78 -25.08 4.24
N LEU A 95 12.74 -24.24 4.33
CA LEU A 95 12.59 -23.03 3.54
C LEU A 95 12.93 -21.76 4.34
N SER A 96 13.48 -20.76 3.64
CA SER A 96 13.59 -19.39 4.16
C SER A 96 12.21 -18.74 4.32
N GLY A 97 12.14 -17.60 5.04
CA GLY A 97 10.90 -16.85 5.21
C GLY A 97 10.27 -16.44 3.88
N GLY A 98 11.05 -15.84 2.98
CA GLY A 98 10.56 -15.45 1.65
C GLY A 98 10.10 -16.63 0.80
N GLN A 99 10.78 -17.78 0.88
CA GLN A 99 10.36 -18.99 0.20
C GLN A 99 9.02 -19.50 0.75
N LYS A 100 8.85 -19.54 2.08
CA LYS A 100 7.57 -19.90 2.70
C LYS A 100 6.45 -18.96 2.24
N GLN A 101 6.74 -17.67 2.09
CA GLN A 101 5.78 -16.69 1.60
C GLN A 101 5.36 -16.95 0.14
N ARG A 102 6.33 -17.25 -0.73
CA ARG A 102 6.08 -17.66 -2.12
C ARG A 102 5.21 -18.91 -2.21
N VAL A 103 5.42 -19.89 -1.33
CA VAL A 103 4.52 -21.07 -1.23
C VAL A 103 3.12 -20.66 -0.78
N GLY A 104 3.01 -19.74 0.19
CA GLY A 104 1.74 -19.16 0.62
C GLY A 104 0.98 -18.49 -0.52
N ILE A 105 1.68 -17.70 -1.35
CA ILE A 105 1.12 -17.04 -2.55
C ILE A 105 0.67 -18.09 -3.57
N ALA A 106 1.53 -19.06 -3.92
CA ALA A 106 1.16 -20.14 -4.86
C ALA A 106 -0.09 -20.91 -4.39
N ARG A 107 -0.17 -21.20 -3.08
CA ARG A 107 -1.36 -21.83 -2.49
C ARG A 107 -2.60 -20.94 -2.57
N ALA A 108 -2.46 -19.63 -2.32
CA ALA A 108 -3.58 -18.70 -2.41
C ALA A 108 -4.11 -18.58 -3.85
N LEU A 109 -3.24 -18.70 -4.85
CA LEU A 109 -3.59 -18.65 -6.27
C LEU A 109 -4.19 -19.95 -6.82
N ALA A 110 -4.05 -21.07 -6.11
CA ALA A 110 -4.48 -22.38 -6.59
C ALA A 110 -5.97 -22.44 -6.98
N GLY A 111 -6.83 -21.69 -6.29
CA GLY A 111 -8.26 -21.61 -6.56
C GLY A 111 -8.68 -20.74 -7.75
N ASP A 112 -7.73 -20.23 -8.55
CA ASP A 112 -7.95 -19.19 -9.57
C ASP A 112 -8.74 -18.00 -9.02
N PRO A 113 -8.26 -17.37 -7.94
CA PRO A 113 -8.99 -16.31 -7.28
C PRO A 113 -9.08 -15.06 -8.15
N LYS A 114 -10.16 -14.30 -7.97
CA LYS A 114 -10.28 -12.94 -8.54
C LYS A 114 -9.70 -11.88 -7.61
N VAL A 115 -9.65 -12.18 -6.32
CA VAL A 115 -9.18 -11.27 -5.28
C VAL A 115 -8.15 -11.98 -4.42
N LEU A 116 -7.03 -11.33 -4.15
CA LEU A 116 -5.99 -11.75 -3.23
C LEU A 116 -5.95 -10.80 -2.04
N LEU A 117 -6.15 -11.34 -0.84
CA LEU A 117 -6.01 -10.63 0.42
C LEU A 117 -4.61 -10.91 0.96
N SER A 118 -3.86 -9.86 1.28
CA SER A 118 -2.50 -9.96 1.80
C SER A 118 -2.45 -9.24 3.14
N ASP A 119 -2.36 -9.99 4.23
CA ASP A 119 -2.41 -9.47 5.59
C ASP A 119 -1.01 -9.45 6.20
N GLU A 120 -0.36 -8.28 6.26
CA GLU A 120 1.01 -8.07 6.74
C GLU A 120 2.02 -9.12 6.24
N ALA A 121 1.86 -9.53 4.97
CA ALA A 121 2.60 -10.61 4.34
C ALA A 121 4.14 -10.45 4.35
N THR A 122 4.65 -9.26 4.62
CA THR A 122 6.07 -8.91 4.52
C THR A 122 6.71 -8.53 5.85
N SER A 123 5.94 -8.37 6.93
CA SER A 123 6.45 -7.82 8.20
C SER A 123 7.49 -8.70 8.90
N ALA A 124 7.51 -10.00 8.60
CA ALA A 124 8.47 -10.96 9.14
C ALA A 124 9.68 -11.22 8.23
N LEU A 125 9.83 -10.43 7.15
CA LEU A 125 10.86 -10.64 6.12
C LEU A 125 11.89 -9.52 6.15
N ASP A 126 13.10 -9.82 5.69
CA ASP A 126 14.12 -8.79 5.49
C ASP A 126 13.74 -7.85 4.31
N PRO A 127 14.28 -6.61 4.27
CA PRO A 127 13.88 -5.62 3.25
C PRO A 127 14.08 -6.06 1.79
N GLU A 128 15.12 -6.86 1.51
CA GLU A 128 15.40 -7.35 0.15
C GLU A 128 14.33 -8.37 -0.27
N THR A 129 14.04 -9.32 0.61
CA THR A 129 12.97 -10.30 0.42
C THR A 129 11.61 -9.61 0.29
N THR A 130 11.31 -8.61 1.12
CA THR A 130 10.06 -7.83 1.04
C THR A 130 9.87 -7.24 -0.35
N ARG A 131 10.86 -6.52 -0.90
CA ARG A 131 10.80 -5.97 -2.26
C ARG A 131 10.57 -7.06 -3.32
N SER A 132 11.26 -8.20 -3.18
CA SER A 132 11.10 -9.33 -4.10
C SER A 132 9.68 -9.90 -4.10
N ILE A 133 9.05 -10.01 -2.93
CA ILE A 133 7.67 -10.49 -2.78
C ILE A 133 6.66 -9.46 -3.33
N LEU A 134 6.86 -8.18 -3.04
CA LEU A 134 5.99 -7.12 -3.56
C LEU A 134 6.04 -7.03 -5.08
N GLN A 135 7.23 -7.16 -5.66
CA GLN A 135 7.39 -7.21 -7.12
C GLN A 135 6.64 -8.41 -7.71
N LEU A 136 6.76 -9.59 -7.09
CA LEU A 136 6.01 -10.78 -7.50
C LEU A 136 4.49 -10.54 -7.46
N LEU A 137 3.97 -9.91 -6.40
CA LEU A 137 2.55 -9.57 -6.30
C LEU A 137 2.11 -8.58 -7.40
N ARG A 138 2.94 -7.60 -7.71
CA ARG A 138 2.69 -6.64 -8.78
C ARG A 138 2.69 -7.29 -10.16
N ASP A 139 3.63 -8.19 -10.42
CA ASP A 139 3.69 -8.93 -11.69
C ASP A 139 2.48 -9.85 -11.85
N LEU A 140 2.07 -10.51 -10.75
CA LEU A 140 0.87 -11.33 -10.68
C LEU A 140 -0.42 -10.54 -10.95
N ASN A 141 -0.56 -9.37 -10.35
CA ASN A 141 -1.67 -8.45 -10.60
C ASN A 141 -1.77 -8.13 -12.10
N ARG A 142 -0.66 -7.78 -12.74
CA ARG A 142 -0.62 -7.40 -14.16
C ARG A 142 -0.86 -8.58 -15.10
N GLN A 143 -0.27 -9.75 -14.81
CA GLN A 143 -0.36 -10.92 -15.68
C GLN A 143 -1.72 -11.63 -15.58
N LEU A 144 -2.30 -11.69 -14.38
CA LEU A 144 -3.53 -12.46 -14.11
C LEU A 144 -4.78 -11.57 -14.00
N GLY A 145 -4.64 -10.24 -13.99
CA GLY A 145 -5.76 -9.32 -13.73
C GLY A 145 -6.32 -9.49 -12.31
N LEU A 146 -5.47 -9.85 -11.36
CA LEU A 146 -5.85 -10.17 -9.98
C LEU A 146 -6.02 -8.90 -9.15
N THR A 147 -7.17 -8.69 -8.51
CA THR A 147 -7.33 -7.60 -7.54
C THR A 147 -6.59 -7.95 -6.25
N VAL A 148 -5.70 -7.07 -5.77
CA VAL A 148 -4.94 -7.30 -4.54
C VAL A 148 -5.36 -6.27 -3.49
N LEU A 149 -5.78 -6.74 -2.31
CA LEU A 149 -5.98 -5.90 -1.13
C LEU A 149 -4.87 -6.23 -0.12
N LEU A 150 -4.03 -5.24 0.14
CA LEU A 150 -2.92 -5.35 1.09
C LEU A 150 -3.24 -4.58 2.37
N ILE A 151 -2.94 -5.21 3.51
CA ILE A 151 -2.92 -4.59 4.83
C ILE A 151 -1.47 -4.54 5.29
N THR A 152 -1.00 -3.34 5.66
CA THR A 152 0.38 -3.11 6.08
C THR A 152 0.49 -1.88 6.97
N HIS A 153 1.49 -1.87 7.85
CA HIS A 153 1.94 -0.68 8.57
C HIS A 153 3.20 -0.05 7.94
N GLU A 154 3.77 -0.68 6.93
CA GLU A 154 4.99 -0.23 6.26
C GLU A 154 4.66 0.69 5.07
N MET A 155 5.01 1.98 5.19
CA MET A 155 4.73 2.99 4.17
C MET A 155 5.49 2.78 2.86
N ASP A 156 6.70 2.19 2.92
CA ASP A 156 7.48 1.83 1.74
C ASP A 156 6.75 0.82 0.84
N VAL A 157 5.96 -0.06 1.44
CA VAL A 157 5.15 -1.02 0.71
C VAL A 157 4.05 -0.31 -0.08
N VAL A 158 3.38 0.66 0.55
CA VAL A 158 2.33 1.46 -0.06
C VAL A 158 2.86 2.23 -1.28
N LYS A 159 4.02 2.89 -1.15
CA LYS A 159 4.66 3.64 -2.25
C LYS A 159 5.03 2.75 -3.44
N THR A 160 5.41 1.50 -3.19
CA THR A 160 6.01 0.63 -4.21
C THR A 160 4.98 -0.02 -5.13
N ILE A 161 3.85 -0.49 -4.58
CA ILE A 161 2.91 -1.35 -5.33
C ILE A 161 1.44 -0.95 -5.28
N CYS A 162 1.03 -0.02 -4.40
CA CYS A 162 -0.39 0.31 -4.26
C CYS A 162 -0.82 1.39 -5.25
N ASP A 163 -1.93 1.14 -5.96
CA ASP A 163 -2.59 2.16 -6.80
C ASP A 163 -3.45 3.11 -5.95
N SER A 164 -4.00 2.61 -4.85
CA SER A 164 -4.87 3.33 -3.92
C SER A 164 -4.59 2.90 -2.50
N ALA A 165 -4.87 3.78 -1.56
CA ALA A 165 -4.64 3.55 -0.14
C ALA A 165 -5.82 4.07 0.68
N ALA A 166 -5.99 3.48 1.86
CA ALA A 166 -6.93 3.94 2.87
C ALA A 166 -6.23 3.93 4.22
N LEU A 167 -6.21 5.07 4.91
CA LEU A 167 -5.71 5.19 6.26
C LEU A 167 -6.82 4.85 7.24
N MET A 168 -6.54 3.95 8.17
CA MET A 168 -7.48 3.53 9.20
C MET A 168 -6.98 3.88 10.59
N GLU A 169 -7.81 4.56 11.36
CA GLU A 169 -7.55 4.86 12.77
C GLU A 169 -8.76 4.50 13.63
N LYS A 170 -8.51 3.86 14.78
CA LYS A 170 -9.54 3.52 15.78
C LYS A 170 -10.79 2.85 15.17
N GLY A 171 -10.57 2.01 14.16
CA GLY A 171 -11.63 1.27 13.46
C GLY A 171 -12.42 2.08 12.42
N ARG A 172 -11.94 3.26 12.00
CA ARG A 172 -12.57 4.10 10.98
C ARG A 172 -11.58 4.38 9.86
N ILE A 173 -12.07 4.47 8.62
CA ILE A 173 -11.30 5.02 7.51
C ILE A 173 -11.30 6.53 7.70
N VAL A 174 -10.12 7.11 7.93
CA VAL A 174 -9.94 8.56 8.10
C VAL A 174 -9.65 9.24 6.76
N GLU A 175 -8.96 8.54 5.86
CA GLU A 175 -8.58 9.03 4.55
C GLU A 175 -8.57 7.88 3.54
N SER A 176 -8.98 8.11 2.29
CA SER A 176 -8.92 7.10 1.24
C SER A 176 -8.98 7.71 -0.15
N GLY A 177 -8.23 7.15 -1.09
CA GLY A 177 -8.15 7.63 -2.47
C GLY A 177 -7.03 6.95 -3.24
N THR A 178 -6.78 7.39 -4.48
CA THR A 178 -5.56 6.99 -5.18
C THR A 178 -4.34 7.58 -4.45
N VAL A 179 -3.20 6.89 -4.51
CA VAL A 179 -1.98 7.41 -3.87
C VAL A 179 -1.62 8.79 -4.41
N SER A 180 -1.86 9.04 -5.70
CA SER A 180 -1.64 10.37 -6.30
C SER A 180 -2.61 11.45 -5.79
N GLU A 181 -3.90 11.14 -5.61
CA GLU A 181 -4.89 12.10 -5.07
C GLU A 181 -4.61 12.45 -3.61
N LEU A 182 -4.25 11.45 -2.80
CA LEU A 182 -3.93 11.65 -1.38
C LEU A 182 -2.69 12.54 -1.22
N LEU A 183 -1.66 12.31 -2.04
CA LEU A 183 -0.47 13.15 -2.08
C LEU A 183 -0.74 14.58 -2.60
N ALA A 184 -1.85 14.77 -3.31
CA ALA A 184 -2.32 16.08 -3.76
C ALA A 184 -3.45 16.63 -2.87
N THR A 185 -3.67 16.07 -1.68
CA THR A 185 -4.67 16.56 -0.74
C THR A 185 -3.98 17.38 0.36
N PRO A 186 -4.27 18.70 0.49
CA PRO A 186 -3.68 19.52 1.54
C PRO A 186 -3.97 18.96 2.93
N GLY A 187 -2.93 18.84 3.78
CA GLY A 187 -3.07 18.27 5.13
C GLY A 187 -3.36 16.76 5.18
N SER A 188 -3.10 16.02 4.09
CA SER A 188 -3.23 14.56 4.07
C SER A 188 -2.28 13.90 5.07
N GLU A 189 -2.84 13.24 6.09
CA GLU A 189 -2.09 12.46 7.07
C GLU A 189 -1.31 11.31 6.40
N LEU A 190 -1.91 10.69 5.37
CA LEU A 190 -1.23 9.66 4.62
C LEU A 190 -0.04 10.24 3.85
N ALA A 191 -0.16 11.43 3.25
CA ALA A 191 0.96 12.07 2.56
C ALA A 191 2.13 12.35 3.52
N GLU A 192 1.84 12.80 4.74
CA GLU A 192 2.86 13.02 5.77
C GLU A 192 3.55 11.72 6.17
N ALA A 193 2.79 10.63 6.31
CA ALA A 193 3.32 9.31 6.67
C ALA A 193 4.17 8.70 5.53
N LEU A 194 3.78 8.91 4.27
CA LEU A 194 4.50 8.40 3.10
C LEU A 194 5.82 9.15 2.86
N PHE A 195 5.82 10.47 3.09
CA PHE A 195 6.96 11.37 2.86
C PHE A 195 7.25 12.21 4.13
N PRO A 196 7.77 11.57 5.19
CA PRO A 196 8.07 12.28 6.42
C PRO A 196 9.21 13.26 6.18
N VAL A 197 8.98 14.52 6.53
CA VAL A 197 9.99 15.58 6.55
C VAL A 197 10.19 16.04 7.97
N SER A 198 11.46 16.15 8.38
CA SER A 198 11.88 16.61 9.69
C SER A 198 12.87 17.74 9.54
N GLY A 199 13.09 18.49 10.62
CA GLY A 199 13.96 19.66 10.64
C GLY A 199 13.39 20.73 11.54
N GLU A 200 14.26 21.30 12.37
CA GLU A 200 13.95 22.39 13.28
C GLU A 200 14.39 23.72 12.67
N PRO A 201 13.66 24.82 12.95
CA PRO A 201 14.07 26.16 12.54
C PRO A 201 15.43 26.52 13.15
N SER A 202 16.25 27.23 12.38
CA SER A 202 17.56 27.73 12.82
C SER A 202 17.47 28.92 13.78
N GLY A 203 16.31 29.57 13.88
CA GLY A 203 16.04 30.66 14.81
C GLY A 203 14.58 31.13 14.80
N ASP A 204 14.25 32.05 15.71
CA ASP A 204 12.86 32.48 15.99
C ASP A 204 12.26 33.42 14.92
N ASP A 205 13.10 34.12 14.14
CA ASP A 205 12.67 35.00 13.04
C ASP A 205 12.81 34.31 11.67
N ARG A 206 12.31 33.07 11.59
CA ARG A 206 12.35 32.24 10.38
C ARG A 206 10.97 31.70 10.05
N THR A 207 10.69 31.56 8.76
CA THR A 207 9.43 30.97 8.28
C THR A 207 9.73 29.57 7.76
N VAL A 208 9.17 28.54 8.42
CA VAL A 208 9.31 27.15 7.99
C VAL A 208 8.06 26.71 7.26
N ILE A 209 8.23 26.17 6.06
CA ILE A 209 7.14 25.64 5.25
C ILE A 209 7.48 24.26 4.71
N ASP A 210 6.47 23.41 4.64
CA ASP A 210 6.53 22.13 3.96
C ASP A 210 5.94 22.30 2.55
N VAL A 211 6.72 21.89 1.57
CA VAL A 211 6.42 21.99 0.15
C VAL A 211 6.23 20.59 -0.40
N THR A 212 5.03 20.29 -0.88
CA THR A 212 4.71 19.00 -1.52
C THR A 212 4.71 19.17 -3.04
N PHE A 213 5.54 18.37 -3.71
CA PHE A 213 5.70 18.31 -5.15
C PHE A 213 4.98 17.08 -5.70
N HIS A 214 4.19 17.26 -6.76
CA HIS A 214 3.56 16.15 -7.47
C HIS A 214 3.60 16.41 -8.98
N GLY A 215 3.82 15.35 -9.77
CA GLY A 215 3.73 15.42 -11.23
C GLY A 215 4.81 16.29 -11.88
N GLU A 216 4.41 17.14 -12.84
CA GLU A 216 5.36 17.96 -13.62
C GLU A 216 6.09 19.02 -12.78
N ALA A 217 5.44 19.53 -11.72
CA ALA A 217 6.03 20.51 -10.81
C ALA A 217 7.29 19.99 -10.09
N ALA A 218 7.41 18.66 -9.90
CA ALA A 218 8.60 18.04 -9.31
C ALA A 218 9.86 18.16 -10.19
N THR A 219 9.69 18.36 -11.49
CA THR A 219 10.81 18.47 -12.45
C THR A 219 11.24 19.91 -12.71
N GLN A 220 10.49 20.88 -12.20
CA GLN A 220 10.77 22.30 -12.39
C GLN A 220 11.67 22.85 -11.27
N PRO A 221 12.60 23.77 -11.58
CA PRO A 221 13.52 24.34 -10.59
C PRO A 221 12.84 25.45 -9.76
N VAL A 222 11.65 25.18 -9.21
CA VAL A 222 10.78 26.19 -8.56
C VAL A 222 11.49 26.87 -7.38
N ILE A 223 12.20 26.10 -6.55
CA ILE A 223 12.95 26.62 -5.40
C ILE A 223 14.05 27.59 -5.86
N SER A 224 14.75 27.23 -6.93
CA SER A 224 15.81 28.06 -7.51
C SER A 224 15.25 29.35 -8.13
N GLN A 225 14.05 29.28 -8.73
CA GLN A 225 13.33 30.45 -9.23
C GLN A 225 12.85 31.35 -8.10
N LEU A 226 12.36 30.79 -6.99
CA LEU A 226 11.94 31.54 -5.81
C LEU A 226 13.11 32.38 -5.25
N SER A 227 14.26 31.73 -5.05
CA SER A 227 15.46 32.39 -4.53
C SER A 227 15.92 33.55 -5.42
N ARG A 228 15.95 33.37 -6.75
CA ARG A 228 16.34 34.43 -7.69
C ARG A 228 15.32 35.57 -7.79
N THR A 229 14.03 35.25 -7.77
CA THR A 229 12.96 36.23 -7.99
C THR A 229 12.83 37.18 -6.80
N TYR A 230 12.94 36.63 -5.59
CA TYR A 230 12.78 37.38 -4.35
C TYR A 230 14.11 37.73 -3.66
N ASN A 231 15.24 37.29 -4.24
CA ASN A 231 16.59 37.49 -3.70
C ASN A 231 16.71 37.03 -2.24
N ILE A 232 16.23 35.80 -1.98
CA ILE A 232 16.22 35.17 -0.65
C ILE A 232 17.06 33.89 -0.66
N ASP A 233 17.77 33.64 0.44
CA ASP A 233 18.49 32.40 0.69
C ASP A 233 17.56 31.39 1.37
N ILE A 234 17.35 30.25 0.71
CA ILE A 234 16.43 29.20 1.17
C ILE A 234 17.26 28.06 1.74
N SER A 235 17.01 27.70 2.99
CA SER A 235 17.64 26.52 3.61
C SER A 235 16.72 25.31 3.47
N ILE A 236 17.26 24.16 3.07
CA ILE A 236 16.52 22.89 3.04
C ILE A 236 16.78 22.18 4.37
N LEU A 237 15.74 22.04 5.19
CA LEU A 237 15.84 21.38 6.49
C LEU A 237 15.65 19.86 6.38
N GLY A 238 14.82 19.42 5.43
CA GLY A 238 14.59 18.01 5.16
C GLY A 238 13.89 17.80 3.83
N ALA A 239 14.15 16.67 3.18
CA ALA A 239 13.51 16.33 1.90
C ALA A 239 13.32 14.82 1.79
N ALA A 240 12.14 14.42 1.34
CA ALA A 240 11.80 13.05 0.99
C ALA A 240 11.20 13.05 -0.41
N MET A 241 11.83 12.35 -1.35
CA MET A 241 11.35 12.25 -2.73
C MET A 241 11.41 10.80 -3.19
N ASP A 242 10.42 10.38 -3.96
CA ASP A 242 10.36 9.05 -4.54
C ASP A 242 9.64 9.10 -5.90
N THR A 243 9.70 8.00 -6.63
CA THR A 243 8.97 7.83 -7.89
C THR A 243 7.81 6.87 -7.66
N VAL A 244 6.60 7.42 -7.54
CA VAL A 244 5.37 6.64 -7.36
C VAL A 244 4.62 6.57 -8.69
N ALA A 245 4.34 5.37 -9.17
CA ALA A 245 3.66 5.13 -10.46
C ALA A 245 4.30 5.87 -11.66
N GLY A 246 5.63 6.03 -11.67
CA GLY A 246 6.37 6.70 -12.74
C GLY A 246 6.34 8.24 -12.68
N LYS A 247 5.74 8.82 -11.65
CA LYS A 247 5.76 10.26 -11.39
C LYS A 247 6.64 10.56 -10.18
N GLN A 248 7.45 11.62 -10.26
CA GLN A 248 8.16 12.10 -9.09
C GLN A 248 7.18 12.75 -8.13
N VAL A 249 7.24 12.33 -6.88
CA VAL A 249 6.45 12.88 -5.78
C VAL A 249 7.38 13.04 -4.59
N GLY A 250 7.19 14.12 -3.84
CA GLY A 250 8.00 14.33 -2.65
C GLY A 250 7.51 15.48 -1.81
N ARG A 251 8.03 15.53 -0.59
CA ARG A 251 7.80 16.61 0.35
C ARG A 251 9.16 17.15 0.79
N MET A 252 9.26 18.46 0.95
CA MET A 252 10.46 19.13 1.40
C MET A 252 10.12 20.18 2.43
N ARG A 253 10.82 20.17 3.55
CA ARG A 253 10.79 21.24 4.54
C ARG A 253 11.87 22.26 4.21
N ILE A 254 11.45 23.49 3.97
CA ILE A 254 12.35 24.62 3.72
C ILE A 254 12.14 25.73 4.74
N GLU A 255 13.21 26.47 4.96
CA GLU A 255 13.25 27.65 5.79
C GLU A 255 13.52 28.88 4.91
N LEU A 256 12.67 29.88 5.08
CA LEU A 256 12.78 31.21 4.48
C LEU A 256 13.27 32.21 5.55
N PRO A 257 14.08 33.21 5.17
CA PRO A 257 14.49 34.28 6.05
C PRO A 257 13.29 35.17 6.43
N GLY A 258 13.29 35.66 7.67
CA GLY A 258 12.27 36.59 8.14
C GLY A 258 10.97 35.94 8.59
N ARG A 259 10.05 36.78 9.06
CA ARG A 259 8.74 36.36 9.59
C ARG A 259 7.77 36.04 8.46
N TYR A 260 6.68 35.38 8.83
CA TYR A 260 5.65 34.97 7.86
C TYR A 260 5.09 36.16 7.06
N GLU A 261 4.92 37.32 7.71
CA GLU A 261 4.39 38.55 7.09
C GLU A 261 5.24 39.03 5.91
N GLU A 262 6.55 38.80 5.96
CA GLU A 262 7.50 39.14 4.91
C GLU A 262 7.51 38.10 3.77
N ASN A 263 7.05 36.87 4.06
CA ASN A 263 7.08 35.73 3.16
C ASN A 263 5.72 35.43 2.48
N VAL A 264 4.69 36.26 2.69
CA VAL A 264 3.36 36.06 2.08
C VAL A 264 3.44 36.02 0.55
N VAL A 265 4.20 36.93 -0.07
CA VAL A 265 4.35 36.99 -1.54
C VAL A 265 5.18 35.82 -2.09
N PRO A 266 6.38 35.50 -1.54
CA PRO A 266 7.12 34.28 -1.90
C PRO A 266 6.30 33.00 -1.79
N ILE A 267 5.52 32.84 -0.72
CA ILE A 267 4.65 31.66 -0.52
C ILE A 267 3.51 31.63 -1.56
N GLY A 268 2.93 32.80 -1.88
CA GLY A 268 1.94 32.94 -2.94
C GLY A 268 2.47 32.45 -4.30
N PHE A 269 3.70 32.84 -4.66
CA PHE A 269 4.35 32.37 -5.88
C PHE A 269 4.45 30.84 -5.94
N LEU A 270 4.85 30.18 -4.84
CA LEU A 270 4.93 28.71 -4.82
C LEU A 270 3.57 28.06 -5.09
N ARG A 271 2.49 28.62 -4.52
CA ARG A 271 1.13 28.14 -4.74
C ARG A 271 0.68 28.33 -6.20
N GLU A 272 1.05 29.44 -6.84
CA GLU A 272 0.77 29.69 -8.25
C GLU A 272 1.50 28.72 -9.19
N GLN A 273 2.66 28.20 -8.79
CA GLN A 273 3.36 27.12 -9.50
C GLN A 273 2.75 25.72 -9.27
N GLY A 274 1.59 25.64 -8.58
CA GLY A 274 0.88 24.39 -8.32
C GLY A 274 1.47 23.57 -7.17
N LEU A 275 2.37 24.16 -6.36
CA LEU A 275 2.91 23.49 -5.18
C LEU A 275 1.96 23.62 -4.00
N GLN A 276 1.89 22.56 -3.20
CA GLN A 276 1.13 22.58 -1.96
C GLN A 276 2.05 23.01 -0.82
N ILE A 277 1.58 23.95 -0.01
CA ILE A 277 2.38 24.60 1.01
C ILE A 277 1.66 24.52 2.35
N ASP A 278 2.23 23.78 3.28
CA ASP A 278 1.82 23.78 4.69
C ASP A 278 2.79 24.66 5.49
N ILE A 279 2.27 25.57 6.29
CA ILE A 279 3.10 26.47 7.11
C ILE A 279 3.23 25.84 8.50
N GLN A 280 4.47 25.61 8.94
CA GLN A 280 4.73 25.02 10.25
C GLN A 280 4.53 26.07 11.36
N GLY A 281 3.79 25.72 12.41
CA GLY A 281 3.52 26.62 13.55
C GLY A 281 2.20 27.42 13.49
N GLN A 282 1.41 27.29 12.43
CA GLN A 282 0.02 27.78 12.39
C GLN A 282 -0.92 26.63 12.00
N GLN A 283 -1.90 26.31 12.85
CA GLN A 283 -2.98 25.39 12.47
C GLN A 283 -3.70 25.92 11.23
N PRO A 284 -4.11 25.06 10.28
CA PRO A 284 -4.90 25.49 9.15
C PRO A 284 -6.20 26.10 9.66
N VAL A 285 -6.40 27.39 9.42
CA VAL A 285 -7.70 28.02 9.56
C VAL A 285 -8.55 27.43 8.44
N LEU A 286 -9.31 26.38 8.78
CA LEU A 286 -10.45 25.95 7.98
C LEU A 286 -11.31 27.19 7.75
N ALA A 287 -11.35 27.65 6.50
CA ALA A 287 -12.32 28.63 6.05
C ALA A 287 -13.70 28.04 6.31
N THR A 288 -14.34 28.46 7.40
CA THR A 288 -15.75 28.27 7.62
C THR A 288 -16.50 29.20 6.66
N ASP A 289 -16.66 28.75 5.41
CA ASP A 289 -17.78 29.19 4.57
C ASP A 289 -19.05 28.58 5.15
N GLY A 290 -19.57 29.25 6.18
CA GLY A 290 -20.86 29.00 6.80
C GLY A 290 -21.76 30.20 6.56
N ALA A 291 -22.47 30.15 5.43
CA ALA A 291 -23.49 31.09 5.00
C ALA A 291 -24.52 31.40 6.11
N LYS A 292 -24.94 32.67 6.14
CA LYS A 292 -26.25 33.07 6.68
C LYS A 292 -27.35 32.71 5.71
#